data_AF-A0A497FJD9-F1
#
_entry.id   AF-A0A497FJD9-F1
#
_cell.length_a   1.000
_cell.length_b   1.000
_cell.length_c   1.000
_cell.angle_alpha   90.00
_cell.angle_beta   90.00
_cell.angle_gamma   90.00
#
_symmetry.space_group_name_H-M   'P 1'
#
loop_
_entity.id
_entity.type
_entity.pdbx_description
1 polymer ?
#
loop_
_entity_poly.entity_id
_entity_poly.type
_entity_poly.pdbx_seq_one_letter_code
_entity_poly.pdbx_strand_id
1 'polypeptide(L)'
;MSWFKELYGYEAEERGEAYPALETPVGKTVVVEFQEEHPRVITTSYGQRAVINVKVGDDNYSLWLSRVGLAREIALLEKKLGSLKGVKAKITNTGKQGRAFNYKVEQV
;
A
#
# COMPACT_ATOMS: atom_id res chain seq x y z
N MET A 1 -22.14 17.02 -9.81
CA MET A 1 -21.16 16.55 -8.82
C MET A 1 -21.95 15.81 -7.75
N SER A 2 -21.59 14.58 -7.38
CA SER A 2 -22.37 13.83 -6.40
C SER A 2 -22.12 14.36 -4.99
N TRP A 3 -23.14 14.35 -4.13
CA TRP A 3 -23.00 14.65 -2.69
C TRP A 3 -21.94 13.75 -2.03
N PHE A 4 -21.73 12.56 -2.60
CA PHE A 4 -20.76 11.58 -2.14
C PHE A 4 -19.32 12.05 -2.41
N LYS A 5 -19.01 12.49 -3.64
CA LYS A 5 -17.68 13.01 -3.99
C LYS A 5 -17.29 14.25 -3.20
N GLU A 6 -18.24 15.13 -2.89
CA GLU A 6 -18.00 16.29 -2.04
C GLU A 6 -17.61 15.91 -0.62
N LEU A 7 -18.25 14.90 -0.04
CA LEU A 7 -17.97 14.43 1.32
C LEU A 7 -16.69 13.57 1.40
N TYR A 8 -16.45 12.74 0.38
CA TYR A 8 -15.48 11.64 0.48
C TYR A 8 -14.28 11.77 -0.47
N GLY A 9 -14.32 12.68 -1.46
CA GLY A 9 -13.21 12.96 -2.37
C GLY A 9 -13.08 12.00 -3.57
N TYR A 10 -14.03 11.07 -3.73
CA TYR A 10 -14.10 10.10 -4.84
C TYR A 10 -15.57 9.78 -5.16
N GLU A 11 -15.88 9.29 -6.36
CA GLU A 11 -17.22 8.82 -6.74
C GLU A 11 -17.53 7.45 -6.15
N ALA A 12 -18.81 7.14 -5.93
CA ALA A 12 -19.21 5.87 -5.30
C ALA A 12 -18.75 4.64 -6.13
N GLU A 13 -18.71 4.77 -7.46
CA GLU A 13 -18.25 3.73 -8.37
C GLU A 13 -16.71 3.60 -8.44
N GLU A 14 -15.96 4.62 -7.96
CA GLU A 14 -14.48 4.63 -7.97
C GLU A 14 -13.87 3.79 -6.84
N ARG A 15 -14.70 3.23 -5.94
CA ARG A 15 -14.18 2.39 -4.85
C ARG A 15 -13.65 1.08 -5.45
N GLY A 16 -12.32 1.01 -5.60
CA GLY A 16 -11.63 -0.19 -6.06
C GLY A 16 -11.98 -1.42 -5.22
N GLU A 17 -11.79 -2.61 -5.81
CA GLU A 17 -12.12 -3.88 -5.17
C GLU A 17 -11.55 -3.99 -3.75
N ALA A 18 -12.39 -4.42 -2.82
CA ALA A 18 -12.02 -4.60 -1.42
C ALA A 18 -11.33 -5.96 -1.22
N TYR A 19 -10.02 -6.00 -1.42
CA TYR A 19 -9.21 -7.18 -1.11
C TYR A 19 -8.87 -7.28 0.38
N PRO A 20 -8.65 -8.49 0.91
CA PRO A 20 -8.15 -8.67 2.27
C PRO A 20 -6.85 -7.90 2.50
N ALA A 21 -6.62 -7.44 3.73
CA ALA A 21 -5.40 -6.71 4.07
C ALA A 21 -4.18 -7.63 3.99
N LEU A 22 -3.10 -7.16 3.33
CA LEU A 22 -1.82 -7.88 3.36
C LEU A 22 -1.13 -7.65 4.71
N GLU A 23 -0.85 -8.73 5.42
CA GLU A 23 -0.05 -8.68 6.63
C GLU A 23 1.45 -8.64 6.32
N THR A 24 2.19 -7.83 7.07
CA THR A 24 3.66 -7.75 6.99
C THR A 24 4.28 -8.01 8.38
N PRO A 25 4.23 -9.27 8.88
CA PRO A 25 4.75 -9.62 10.20
C PRO A 25 6.25 -9.33 10.33
N VAL A 26 6.67 -9.00 11.56
CA VAL A 26 8.07 -8.68 11.88
C VAL A 26 8.99 -9.86 11.54
N GLY A 27 10.14 -9.56 10.92
CA GLY A 27 11.15 -10.55 10.54
C GLY A 27 10.75 -11.38 9.31
N LYS A 28 9.59 -11.10 8.70
CA LYS A 28 9.15 -11.79 7.49
C LYS A 28 9.35 -10.91 6.27
N THR A 29 9.57 -11.61 5.18
CA THR A 29 9.59 -11.07 3.83
C THR A 29 8.36 -11.55 3.10
N VAL A 30 7.72 -10.64 2.36
CA VAL A 30 6.71 -10.97 1.36
C VAL A 30 7.13 -10.41 0.00
N VAL A 31 6.94 -11.18 -1.06
CA VAL A 31 7.13 -10.71 -2.43
C VAL A 31 5.76 -10.35 -2.97
N VAL A 32 5.63 -9.12 -3.45
CA VAL A 32 4.39 -8.56 -3.96
C VAL A 32 4.57 -8.09 -5.40
N GLU A 33 3.49 -8.07 -6.17
CA GLU A 33 3.40 -7.38 -7.45
C GLU A 33 2.33 -6.29 -7.37
N PHE A 34 2.71 -5.02 -7.53
CA PHE A 34 1.75 -3.92 -7.45
C PHE A 34 0.79 -3.91 -8.64
N GLN A 35 -0.49 -3.72 -8.36
CA GLN A 35 -1.56 -3.75 -9.37
C GLN A 35 -1.97 -2.34 -9.84
N GLU A 36 -1.45 -1.29 -9.20
CA GLU A 36 -1.80 0.11 -9.43
C GLU A 36 -0.55 0.95 -9.66
N GLU A 37 -0.72 2.09 -10.34
CA GLU A 37 0.39 3.00 -10.65
C GLU A 37 0.88 3.73 -9.40
N HIS A 38 -0.06 4.14 -8.54
CA HIS A 38 0.17 4.95 -7.35
C HIS A 38 -0.70 4.46 -6.19
N PRO A 39 -0.26 4.61 -4.92
CA PRO A 39 -1.13 4.36 -3.77
C PRO A 39 -2.32 5.31 -3.77
N ARG A 40 -3.52 4.77 -3.56
CA ARG A 40 -4.76 5.55 -3.41
C ARG A 40 -4.97 5.97 -1.97
N VAL A 41 -5.49 7.18 -1.77
CA VAL A 41 -5.90 7.66 -0.44
C VAL A 41 -7.38 7.36 -0.25
N ILE A 42 -7.70 6.64 0.84
CA ILE A 42 -9.07 6.31 1.22
C ILE A 42 -9.42 6.93 2.56
N THR A 43 -10.67 7.33 2.69
CA THR A 43 -11.23 7.85 3.95
C THR A 43 -11.79 6.68 4.76
N THR A 44 -11.28 6.50 5.97
CA THR A 44 -11.78 5.52 6.94
C THR A 44 -12.40 6.24 8.14
N SER A 45 -13.11 5.51 9.01
CA SER A 45 -13.58 6.05 10.30
C SER A 45 -12.46 6.57 11.20
N TYR A 46 -11.21 6.16 10.97
CA TYR A 46 -10.01 6.60 11.70
C TYR A 46 -9.19 7.65 10.94
N GLY A 47 -9.78 8.29 9.93
CA GLY A 47 -9.15 9.29 9.07
C GLY A 47 -8.64 8.71 7.74
N GLN A 48 -7.79 9.48 7.06
CA GLN A 48 -7.25 9.11 5.76
C GLN A 48 -6.11 8.08 5.89
N ARG A 49 -6.10 7.11 4.98
CA ARG A 49 -5.07 6.08 4.87
C ARG A 49 -4.69 5.86 3.42
N ALA A 50 -3.41 5.66 3.16
CA ALA A 50 -2.94 5.25 1.85
C ALA A 50 -2.97 3.70 1.75
N VAL A 51 -3.47 3.20 0.64
CA VAL A 51 -3.57 1.77 0.34
C VAL A 51 -3.17 1.54 -1.11
N ILE A 52 -2.58 0.39 -1.40
CA ILE A 52 -2.27 -0.03 -2.77
C ILE A 52 -2.58 -1.51 -2.94
N ASN A 53 -3.22 -1.87 -4.04
CA ASN A 53 -3.52 -3.26 -4.36
C ASN A 53 -2.27 -3.97 -4.85
N VAL A 54 -2.05 -5.17 -4.32
CA VAL A 54 -0.90 -6.00 -4.64
C VAL A 54 -1.34 -7.45 -4.84
N LYS A 55 -0.57 -8.18 -5.63
CA LYS A 55 -0.70 -9.62 -5.81
C LYS A 55 0.42 -10.35 -5.09
N VAL A 56 0.09 -11.44 -4.39
CA VAL A 56 1.06 -12.34 -3.74
C VAL A 56 0.78 -13.76 -4.24
N GLY A 57 1.67 -14.30 -5.08
CA GLY A 57 1.36 -15.53 -5.80
C GLY A 57 0.17 -15.32 -6.74
N ASP A 58 -0.92 -16.04 -6.50
CA ASP A 58 -2.17 -15.93 -7.26
C ASP A 58 -3.26 -15.11 -6.57
N ASP A 59 -3.02 -14.67 -5.34
CA ASP A 59 -4.01 -14.00 -4.49
C ASP A 59 -3.85 -12.48 -4.50
N ASN A 60 -4.97 -11.76 -4.47
CA ASN A 60 -5.03 -10.31 -4.42
C ASN A 60 -5.20 -9.80 -2.98
N TYR A 61 -4.46 -8.75 -2.64
CA TYR A 61 -4.48 -8.12 -1.32
C TYR A 61 -4.46 -6.59 -1.41
N SER A 62 -4.93 -5.96 -0.34
CA SER A 62 -4.75 -4.52 -0.10
C SER A 62 -3.56 -4.31 0.82
N LEU A 63 -2.48 -3.72 0.33
CA LEU A 63 -1.35 -3.29 1.16
C LEU A 63 -1.65 -1.93 1.80
N TRP A 64 -1.98 -1.96 3.09
CA TRP A 64 -2.22 -0.75 3.87
C TRP A 64 -0.91 -0.10 4.30
N LEU A 65 -0.66 1.14 3.87
CA LEU A 65 0.54 1.91 4.20
C LEU A 65 0.41 2.59 5.58
N SER A 66 -0.07 1.84 6.58
CA SER A 66 -0.36 2.33 7.94
C SER A 66 0.89 2.59 8.78
N ARG A 67 2.06 2.13 8.34
CA ARG A 67 3.35 2.35 9.00
C ARG A 67 4.17 3.32 8.18
N VAL A 68 4.65 4.39 8.82
CA VAL A 68 5.46 5.44 8.16
C VAL A 68 6.69 4.85 7.48
N GLY A 69 7.37 3.88 8.10
CA GLY A 69 8.53 3.21 7.50
C GLY A 69 8.20 2.50 6.18
N LEU A 70 7.10 1.74 6.15
CA LEU A 70 6.64 1.09 4.91
C LEU A 70 6.22 2.12 3.86
N ALA A 71 5.42 3.11 4.24
CA ALA A 71 4.95 4.16 3.32
C ALA A 71 6.13 4.92 2.68
N ARG A 72 7.17 5.22 3.48
CA ARG A 72 8.39 5.88 3.01
C ARG A 72 9.12 5.04 1.97
N GLU A 73 9.35 3.76 2.24
CA GLU A 73 10.08 2.89 1.31
C GLU A 73 9.32 2.71 -0.01
N ILE A 74 7.99 2.59 0.05
CA ILE A 74 7.13 2.52 -1.15
C ILE A 74 7.20 3.82 -1.96
N ALA A 75 7.13 4.98 -1.30
CA ALA A 75 7.25 6.28 -1.96
C ALA A 75 8.64 6.48 -2.60
N LEU A 76 9.70 5.98 -1.98
CA LEU A 76 11.05 6.01 -2.56
C LEU A 76 11.16 5.11 -3.79
N LEU A 77 10.56 3.92 -3.74
CA LEU A 77 10.49 3.00 -4.89
C LEU A 77 9.71 3.64 -6.05
N GLU A 78 8.53 4.18 -5.78
CA GLU A 78 7.69 4.87 -6.75
C GLU A 78 8.43 6.06 -7.37
N LYS A 79 9.07 6.91 -6.56
CA LYS A 79 9.88 8.04 -7.06
C LYS A 79 11.02 7.58 -7.98
N LYS A 80 11.63 6.43 -7.70
CA LYS A 80 12.71 5.86 -8.52
C LYS A 80 12.20 5.35 -9.88
N LEU A 81 11.00 4.77 -9.91
CA LEU A 81 10.47 4.05 -11.08
C LEU A 81 9.47 4.87 -11.90
N GLY A 82 8.88 5.92 -11.32
CA GLY A 82 7.81 6.73 -11.90
C GLY A 82 6.42 6.11 -11.75
N SER A 83 6.30 4.78 -11.81
CA SER A 83 5.07 4.03 -11.59
C SER A 83 5.35 2.71 -10.86
N LEU A 84 4.43 2.27 -10.02
CA LEU A 84 4.51 0.98 -9.34
C LEU A 84 3.84 -0.15 -10.13
N LYS A 85 2.98 0.13 -11.11
CA LYS A 85 2.13 -0.91 -11.74
C LYS A 85 2.97 -2.01 -12.40
N GLY A 86 2.71 -3.26 -12.03
CA GLY A 86 3.44 -4.44 -12.50
C GLY A 86 4.82 -4.64 -11.87
N VAL A 87 5.27 -3.73 -10.99
CA VAL A 87 6.57 -3.86 -10.31
C VAL A 87 6.47 -4.97 -9.27
N LYS A 88 7.43 -5.89 -9.32
CA LYS A 88 7.63 -6.89 -8.27
C LYS A 88 8.60 -6.35 -7.24
N ALA A 89 8.21 -6.41 -5.97
CA ALA A 89 9.02 -5.93 -4.87
C ALA A 89 9.02 -6.91 -3.70
N LYS A 90 10.18 -7.01 -3.07
CA LYS A 90 10.39 -7.73 -1.82
C LYS A 90 10.23 -6.75 -0.66
N ILE A 91 9.16 -6.91 0.12
CA ILE A 91 8.88 -6.12 1.32
C ILE A 91 9.34 -6.92 2.53
N THR A 92 10.29 -6.39 3.30
CA THR A 92 10.78 -7.02 4.52
C THR A 92 10.54 -6.10 5.71
N ASN A 93 9.83 -6.60 6.72
CA ASN A 93 9.68 -5.90 7.99
C ASN A 93 10.90 -6.23 8.87
N THR A 94 11.82 -5.28 9.02
CA THR A 94 13.09 -5.48 9.75
C THR A 94 12.93 -5.30 11.26
N GLY A 95 11.69 -5.12 11.75
CA GLY A 95 11.36 -5.01 13.16
C GLY A 95 11.26 -3.57 13.64
N LYS A 96 11.45 -3.38 14.94
CA LYS A 96 11.30 -2.07 15.58
C LYS A 96 12.65 -1.48 15.93
N GLN A 97 12.78 -0.17 15.72
CA GLN A 97 13.82 0.64 16.33
C GLN A 97 13.14 1.75 17.13
N GLY A 98 13.16 1.63 18.46
CA GLY A 98 12.37 2.48 19.34
C GLY A 98 10.86 2.31 19.09
N ARG A 99 10.16 3.42 18.78
CA ARG A 99 8.71 3.43 18.54
C ARG A 99 8.31 3.16 17.08
N ALA A 100 9.28 3.15 16.15
CA ALA A 100 9.01 3.01 14.72
C ALA A 100 9.27 1.58 14.23
N PHE A 101 8.42 1.11 13.30
CA PHE A 101 8.70 -0.09 12.52
C PHE A 101 9.54 0.28 11.31
N ASN A 102 10.58 -0.51 11.06
CA ASN A 102 11.46 -0.37 9.93
C ASN A 102 11.10 -1.40 8.86
N TYR A 103 11.18 -0.95 7.62
CA TYR A 103 10.91 -1.75 6.45
C TYR A 103 12.06 -1.59 5.47
N LYS A 104 12.26 -2.61 4.65
CA LYS A 104 13.15 -2.59 3.49
C LYS A 104 12.32 -3.03 2.30
N VAL A 105 12.27 -2.22 1.25
CA VAL A 105 11.57 -2.57 0.01
C VAL A 105 12.55 -2.56 -1.14
N GLU A 106 12.67 -3.69 -1.83
CA GLU A 106 13.63 -3.88 -2.93
C GLU A 106 12.91 -4.39 -4.17
N GLN A 107 13.20 -3.81 -5.33
CA GLN A 107 12.72 -4.33 -6.61
C GLN A 107 13.34 -5.71 -6.87
N VAL A 108 12.55 -6.63 -7.41
CA VAL A 108 12.97 -7.96 -7.87
C VAL A 108 13.24 -7.94 -9.36
#